data_AF-A0A5Z7ABL1-F1
#
_entry.id   AF-A0A5Z7ABL1-F1
#
_cell.length_a   1.000
_cell.length_b   1.000
_cell.length_c   1.000
_cell.angle_alpha   90.00
_cell.angle_beta   90.00
_cell.angle_gamma   90.00
#
_symmetry.space_group_name_H-M   'P 1'
#
loop_
_entity.id
_entity.type
_entity.pdbx_description
1 polymer ?
#
loop_
_entity_poly.entity_id
_entity_poly.type
_entity_poly.pdbx_seq_one_letter_code
_entity_poly.pdbx_strand_id
1 'polypeptide(L)'
;MSQTQIQSLTAFFQENVPPRAMQSFDSVLDEMKFIPAAKDYGLGQYRQAVIRYDAVLSWARFPYRLCPPQLLMSLLAAWLDDADRDLLDEV
;
A
#
# COMPACT_ATOMS: atom_id res chain seq x y z
N MET A 1 5.41 17.11 2.54
CA MET A 1 5.83 15.92 1.77
C MET A 1 4.57 15.10 1.52
N SER A 2 4.33 14.62 0.31
CA SER A 2 3.18 13.71 0.10
C SER A 2 3.48 12.38 0.80
N GLN A 3 2.46 11.79 1.40
CA GLN A 3 2.54 10.49 2.05
C GLN A 3 2.84 9.41 0.98
N THR A 4 3.71 8.44 1.29
CA THR A 4 3.94 7.31 0.38
C THR A 4 2.73 6.36 0.36
N GLN A 5 2.57 5.55 -0.69
CA GLN A 5 1.44 4.60 -0.76
C GLN A 5 1.42 3.62 0.41
N ILE A 6 2.58 3.08 0.83
CA ILE A 6 2.66 2.24 2.04
C ILE A 6 2.23 3.01 3.29
N GLN A 7 2.64 4.26 3.47
CA GLN A 7 2.24 5.05 4.63
C GLN A 7 0.74 5.33 4.64
N SER A 8 0.14 5.56 3.47
CA SER A 8 -1.31 5.73 3.32
C SER A 8 -2.05 4.44 3.66
N LEU A 9 -1.60 3.30 3.13
CA LEU A 9 -2.17 1.99 3.41
C LEU A 9 -2.07 1.62 4.90
N THR A 10 -0.91 1.85 5.52
CA THR A 10 -0.69 1.61 6.96
C THR A 10 -1.65 2.45 7.81
N ALA A 11 -1.77 3.75 7.52
CA ALA A 11 -2.68 4.63 8.23
C ALA A 11 -4.14 4.18 8.06
N PHE A 12 -4.54 3.85 6.83
CA PHE A 12 -5.89 3.36 6.53
C PHE A 12 -6.24 2.11 7.33
N PHE A 13 -5.33 1.15 7.43
CA PHE A 13 -5.54 -0.06 8.23
C PHE A 13 -5.60 0.26 9.73
N GLN A 14 -4.73 1.14 10.24
CA GLN A 14 -4.74 1.56 11.65
C GLN A 14 -6.04 2.25 12.06
N GLU A 15 -6.64 3.03 11.15
CA GLU A 15 -7.90 3.74 11.39
C GLU A 15 -9.13 2.82 11.33
N ASN A 16 -9.13 1.83 10.43
CA ASN A 16 -10.34 1.06 10.11
C ASN A 16 -10.36 -0.35 10.71
N VAL A 17 -9.22 -0.94 11.06
CA VAL A 17 -9.18 -2.24 11.74
C VAL A 17 -9.49 -2.04 13.22
N PRO A 18 -10.37 -2.87 13.83
CA PRO A 18 -10.67 -2.78 15.25
C PRO A 18 -9.39 -2.79 16.11
N PRO A 19 -9.27 -1.91 17.14
CA PRO A 19 -8.05 -1.81 17.95
C PRO A 19 -7.59 -3.14 18.57
N ARG A 20 -8.54 -4.04 18.89
CA ARG A 20 -8.25 -5.39 19.41
C ARG A 20 -7.59 -6.33 18.38
N ALA A 21 -7.82 -6.09 17.09
CA ALA A 21 -7.24 -6.83 15.98
C ALA A 21 -5.94 -6.20 15.45
N MET A 22 -5.65 -4.95 15.81
CA MET A 22 -4.43 -4.22 15.43
C MET A 22 -3.20 -4.56 16.29
N GLN A 23 -3.32 -5.52 17.20
CA GLN A 23 -2.20 -5.90 18.07
C GLN A 23 -1.07 -6.58 17.27
N SER A 24 0.16 -6.13 17.49
CA SER A 24 1.36 -6.65 16.81
C SER A 24 1.27 -6.58 15.28
N PHE A 25 0.62 -5.53 14.77
CA PHE A 25 0.61 -5.20 13.36
C PHE A 25 1.92 -4.52 12.96
N ASP A 26 2.45 -4.92 11.81
CA ASP A 26 3.60 -4.27 11.18
C ASP A 26 3.36 -4.12 9.67
N SER A 27 3.97 -3.10 9.09
CA SER A 27 3.88 -2.79 7.67
C SER A 27 5.25 -2.42 7.15
N VAL A 28 5.76 -3.20 6.21
CA VAL A 28 7.11 -3.00 5.66
C VAL A 28 7.08 -3.00 4.14
N LEU A 29 8.10 -2.37 3.57
CA LEU A 29 8.40 -2.46 2.16
C LEU A 29 9.34 -3.64 1.94
N ASP A 30 9.07 -4.44 0.92
CA ASP A 30 9.93 -5.54 0.49
C ASP A 30 10.17 -5.50 -1.02
N GLU A 31 11.17 -6.25 -1.50
CA GLU A 31 11.44 -6.48 -2.93
C GLU A 31 11.44 -5.20 -3.80
N MET A 32 12.15 -4.17 -3.32
CA MET A 32 12.23 -2.89 -4.02
C MET A 32 12.97 -3.02 -5.36
N LYS A 33 12.31 -2.58 -6.44
CA LYS A 33 12.79 -2.65 -7.82
C LYS A 33 12.82 -1.27 -8.45
N PHE A 34 13.92 -0.98 -9.14
CA PHE A 34 14.07 0.20 -9.97
C PHE A 34 13.84 -0.19 -11.42
N ILE A 35 12.72 0.28 -12.00
CA ILE A 35 12.30 -0.09 -13.36
C ILE A 35 12.50 1.13 -14.27
N PRO A 36 13.41 1.07 -15.26
CA PRO A 36 13.52 2.12 -16.27
C PRO A 36 12.17 2.29 -16.99
N ALA A 37 11.64 3.50 -16.98
CA ALA A 37 10.27 3.78 -17.42
C ALA A 37 10.22 5.20 -18.01
N ALA A 38 11.08 5.41 -19.00
CA ALA A 38 11.37 6.72 -19.56
C ALA A 38 10.13 7.30 -20.27
N LYS A 39 9.64 8.46 -19.83
CA LYS A 39 8.43 9.12 -20.37
C LYS A 39 8.57 10.63 -20.31
N ASP A 40 8.32 11.29 -21.44
CA ASP A 40 8.27 12.74 -21.53
C ASP A 40 6.85 13.23 -21.19
N TYR A 41 6.74 14.13 -20.21
CA TYR A 41 5.48 14.74 -19.80
C TYR A 41 5.30 16.15 -20.39
N GLY A 42 6.24 16.63 -21.20
CA GLY A 42 6.25 17.99 -21.73
C GLY A 42 6.70 19.01 -20.69
N LEU A 43 6.77 20.29 -21.11
CA LEU A 43 7.21 21.41 -20.25
C LEU A 43 8.56 21.17 -19.53
N GLY A 44 9.44 20.35 -20.11
CA GLY A 44 10.73 19.98 -19.53
C GLY A 44 10.65 18.95 -18.39
N GLN A 45 9.49 18.33 -18.16
CA GLN A 45 9.31 17.27 -17.17
C GLN A 45 9.51 15.90 -17.80
N TYR A 46 10.36 15.08 -17.18
CA TYR A 46 10.70 13.76 -17.69
C TYR A 46 10.77 12.74 -16.56
N ARG A 47 10.05 11.62 -16.71
CA ARG A 47 10.23 10.45 -15.85
C ARG A 47 11.33 9.58 -16.45
N GLN A 48 12.30 9.20 -15.64
CA GLN A 48 13.37 8.28 -16.06
C GLN A 48 13.08 6.82 -15.66
N ALA A 49 12.50 6.65 -14.47
CA ALA A 49 12.24 5.33 -13.88
C ALA A 49 11.07 5.40 -12.90
N VAL A 50 10.53 4.23 -12.58
CA VAL A 50 9.54 4.02 -11.51
C VAL A 50 10.14 3.07 -10.48
N ILE A 51 9.86 3.36 -9.21
CA ILE A 51 10.16 2.46 -8.10
C ILE A 51 8.92 1.60 -7.85
N ARG A 52 9.08 0.27 -7.93
CA ARG A 52 8.06 -0.70 -7.52
C ARG A 52 8.55 -1.42 -6.26
N TYR A 53 7.64 -1.78 -5.38
CA TYR A 53 7.93 -2.54 -4.17
C TYR A 53 6.72 -3.38 -3.82
N ASP A 54 6.95 -4.41 -3.02
CA ASP A 54 5.88 -5.18 -2.41
C ASP A 54 5.56 -4.56 -1.04
N ALA A 55 4.28 -4.25 -0.83
CA ALA A 55 3.78 -3.79 0.47
C ALA A 55 3.39 -5.01 1.30
N VAL A 56 4.10 -5.24 2.41
CA VAL A 56 3.84 -6.39 3.29
C VAL A 56 3.15 -5.91 4.56
N LEU A 57 1.89 -6.32 4.72
CA LEU A 57 1.11 -6.14 5.94
C LEU A 57 1.14 -7.43 6.75
N SER A 58 1.56 -7.36 8.01
CA SER A 58 1.77 -8.56 8.82
C SER A 58 1.25 -8.43 10.25
N TRP A 59 0.87 -9.58 10.81
CA TRP A 59 0.50 -9.72 12.21
C TRP A 59 1.24 -10.91 12.80
N ALA A 60 1.89 -10.73 13.95
CA ALA A 60 2.53 -11.85 14.64
C ALA A 60 1.52 -12.94 15.07
N ARG A 61 0.29 -12.53 15.46
CA ARG A 61 -0.83 -13.43 15.78
C ARG A 61 -2.16 -12.73 15.54
N PHE A 62 -2.69 -12.84 14.33
CA PHE A 62 -3.99 -12.25 14.01
C PHE A 62 -5.13 -12.92 14.79
N PRO A 63 -6.00 -12.17 15.51
CA PRO A 63 -7.06 -12.74 16.33
C PRO A 63 -8.31 -13.08 15.50
N TYR A 64 -8.21 -14.12 14.66
CA TYR A 64 -9.26 -14.54 13.72
C TYR A 64 -10.62 -14.91 14.37
N ARG A 65 -10.66 -15.15 15.68
CA ARG A 65 -11.90 -15.40 16.44
C ARG A 65 -12.65 -14.12 16.82
N LEU A 66 -11.97 -12.99 16.82
CA LEU A 66 -12.53 -11.68 17.17
C LEU A 66 -12.78 -10.81 15.94
N CYS A 67 -11.96 -10.99 14.90
CA CYS A 67 -12.07 -10.27 13.65
C CYS A 67 -11.96 -11.24 12.48
N PRO A 68 -12.94 -11.28 11.56
CA PRO A 68 -12.83 -12.10 10.37
C PRO A 68 -11.68 -11.58 9.49
N PRO A 69 -10.80 -12.45 8.97
CA PRO A 69 -9.71 -12.01 8.08
C PRO A 69 -10.24 -11.40 6.77
N GLN A 70 -11.48 -11.73 6.39
CA GLN A 70 -12.17 -11.12 5.24
C GLN A 70 -12.30 -9.60 5.38
N LEU A 71 -12.36 -9.07 6.62
CA LEU A 71 -12.36 -7.62 6.84
C LEU A 71 -11.08 -6.98 6.29
N LEU A 72 -9.92 -7.62 6.50
CA LEU A 72 -8.66 -7.10 5.99
C LEU A 72 -8.65 -7.07 4.46
N MET A 73 -9.20 -8.11 3.82
CA MET A 73 -9.32 -8.17 2.36
C MET A 73 -10.27 -7.11 1.83
N SER A 74 -11.41 -6.87 2.50
CA SER A 74 -12.34 -5.81 2.10
C SER A 74 -11.75 -4.41 2.30
N LEU A 75 -10.98 -4.19 3.37
CA LEU A 75 -10.30 -2.93 3.61
C LEU A 75 -9.21 -2.68 2.57
N LEU A 76 -8.43 -3.70 2.22
CA LEU A 76 -7.46 -3.60 1.13
C LEU A 76 -8.15 -3.25 -0.20
N ALA A 77 -9.25 -3.92 -0.54
CA ALA A 77 -10.02 -3.62 -1.74
C ALA A 77 -10.55 -2.18 -1.74
N ALA A 78 -11.14 -1.73 -0.64
CA ALA A 78 -11.65 -0.36 -0.51
C ALA A 78 -10.54 0.69 -0.64
N TRP A 79 -9.36 0.45 -0.04
CA TRP A 79 -8.21 1.35 -0.19
C TRP A 79 -7.69 1.35 -1.62
N LEU A 80 -7.62 0.19 -2.27
CA LEU A 80 -7.22 0.09 -3.67
C LEU A 80 -8.17 0.90 -4.56
N ASP A 81 -9.47 0.82 -4.35
CA ASP A 81 -10.46 1.55 -5.15
C ASP A 81 -10.34 3.08 -5.03
N ASP A 82 -9.88 3.60 -3.89
CA ASP A 82 -9.63 5.03 -3.66
C ASP A 82 -8.21 5.47 -4.06
N ALA A 83 -7.25 4.53 -4.08
CA ALA A 83 -5.87 4.83 -4.42
C ALA A 83 -5.74 5.22 -5.91
N ASP A 84 -5.17 6.41 -6.14
CA ASP A 84 -4.77 6.86 -7.46
C ASP A 84 -3.66 5.95 -8.02
N ARG A 85 -4.03 5.13 -9.02
CA ARG A 85 -3.25 4.01 -9.55
C ARG A 85 -2.77 4.22 -10.99
N ASP A 86 -2.85 5.44 -11.52
CA ASP A 86 -2.44 5.75 -12.89
C ASP A 86 -1.03 5.22 -13.23
N LEU A 87 -0.10 5.26 -12.28
CA LEU A 87 1.27 4.76 -12.47
C LEU A 87 1.39 3.22 -12.38
N LEU A 88 0.53 2.57 -11.59
CA LEU A 88 0.51 1.11 -11.42
C LEU A 88 0.00 0.43 -12.69
N ASP A 89 -0.98 1.03 -13.36
CA ASP A 89 -1.56 0.52 -14.59
C ASP A 89 -0.67 0.77 -15.83
N GLU A 90 0.30 1.69 -15.73
CA GLU A 90 1.22 2.06 -16.82
C GLU A 90 2.45 1.14 -16.99
N VAL A 91 2.82 0.34 -15.97
CA VAL A 91 4.10 -0.42 -15.91
C VAL A 91 3.88 -1.90 -15.69
#